data_AF-I2CRL5-F1
#
_entry.id   AF-I2CRL5-F1
#
_cell.length_a   1.000
_cell.length_b   1.000
_cell.length_c   1.000
_cell.angle_alpha   90.00
_cell.angle_beta   90.00
_cell.angle_gamma   90.00
#
_symmetry.space_group_name_H-M   'P 1'
#
loop_
_entity.id
_entity.type
_entity.pdbx_description
1 polymer ?
#
loop_
_entity_poly.entity_id
_entity_poly.type
_entity_poly.pdbx_seq_one_letter_code
_entity_poly.pdbx_strand_id
1 'polypeptide(L)'
;MVENFTVSGVGVVEHGRIHTLFTAMFSHQSFTHLLVNCVTLYFFGAEAAVLLGARRFLNLYFAGGLASSLGCVAWPYLAPTLRIPASYRVSKYTVALGASGALNAIVAWSIFMFPARMVYIYMILPVPAALVG
;
A
#
# COMPACT_ATOMS: atom_id res chain seq x y z
N MET A 1 -5.19 -19.10 -3.69
CA MET A 1 -4.79 -17.67 -3.65
C MET A 1 -4.80 -17.13 -2.23
N VAL A 2 -5.95 -17.17 -1.54
CA VAL A 2 -6.15 -16.58 -0.19
C VAL A 2 -5.04 -16.97 0.80
N GLU A 3 -4.70 -18.24 0.92
CA GLU A 3 -3.74 -18.68 1.94
C GLU A 3 -2.29 -18.26 1.72
N ASN A 4 -1.91 -17.99 0.47
CA ASN A 4 -0.50 -17.80 0.09
C ASN A 4 -0.21 -16.42 -0.48
N PHE A 5 -1.24 -15.66 -0.87
CA PHE A 5 -1.10 -14.38 -1.56
C PHE A 5 -2.04 -13.31 -0.99
N THR A 6 -2.61 -13.52 0.20
CA THR A 6 -3.35 -12.47 0.91
C THR A 6 -2.87 -12.40 2.34
N VAL A 7 -2.78 -11.19 2.89
CA VAL A 7 -2.35 -10.96 4.26
C VAL A 7 -3.58 -10.71 5.14
N SER A 8 -3.59 -11.32 6.32
CA SER A 8 -4.61 -11.08 7.35
C SER A 8 -4.03 -11.30 8.73
N GLY A 9 -4.67 -10.74 9.76
CA GLY A 9 -4.27 -10.93 11.15
C GLY A 9 -4.21 -12.41 11.52
N VAL A 10 -5.28 -13.16 11.20
CA VAL A 10 -5.37 -14.61 11.45
C VAL A 10 -4.33 -15.40 10.65
N GLY A 11 -4.08 -15.03 9.39
CA GLY A 11 -3.09 -15.71 8.55
C GLY A 11 -1.67 -15.62 9.11
N VAL A 12 -1.27 -14.43 9.55
CA VAL A 12 0.10 -14.18 10.03
C VAL A 12 0.27 -14.59 11.50
N VAL A 13 -0.64 -14.17 12.39
CA VAL A 13 -0.49 -14.35 13.84
C VAL A 13 -0.85 -15.76 14.29
N GLU A 14 -1.94 -16.33 13.77
CA GLU A 14 -2.46 -17.62 14.25
C GLU A 14 -1.91 -18.79 13.43
N HIS A 15 -1.71 -18.61 12.12
CA HIS A 15 -1.24 -19.68 11.22
C HIS A 15 0.23 -19.55 10.81
N GLY A 16 0.95 -18.53 11.29
CA GLY A 16 2.39 -18.37 11.03
C GLY A 16 2.76 -18.10 9.57
N ARG A 17 1.83 -17.61 8.73
CA ARG A 17 2.04 -17.40 7.29
C ARG A 17 2.79 -16.10 7.00
N ILE A 18 3.99 -15.94 7.55
CA ILE A 18 4.83 -14.73 7.42
C ILE A 18 5.19 -14.38 5.97
N HIS A 19 5.24 -15.36 5.06
CA HIS A 19 5.47 -15.10 3.63
C HIS A 19 4.39 -14.21 3.01
N THR A 20 3.16 -14.24 3.54
CA THR A 20 2.03 -13.43 3.05
C THR A 20 2.25 -11.93 3.20
N LEU A 21 3.13 -11.49 4.10
CA LEU A 21 3.55 -10.09 4.23
C LEU A 21 4.20 -9.55 2.95
N PHE A 22 4.86 -10.42 2.18
CA PHE A 22 5.50 -10.08 0.92
C PHE A 22 4.68 -10.52 -0.29
N THR A 23 4.17 -11.75 -0.31
CA THR A 23 3.47 -12.28 -1.48
C THR A 23 2.14 -11.57 -1.74
N ALA A 24 1.50 -10.99 -0.71
CA ALA A 24 0.28 -10.20 -0.88
C ALA A 24 0.49 -8.94 -1.74
N MET A 25 1.72 -8.43 -1.82
CA MET A 25 2.06 -7.26 -2.64
C MET A 25 1.90 -7.52 -4.14
N PHE A 26 1.88 -8.79 -4.56
CA PHE A 26 1.90 -9.18 -5.97
C PHE A 26 0.56 -9.75 -6.47
N SER A 27 -0.47 -9.81 -5.63
CA SER A 27 -1.78 -10.35 -6.02
C SER A 27 -2.86 -9.26 -6.05
N HIS A 28 -3.91 -9.46 -6.86
CA HIS A 28 -4.94 -8.47 -7.10
C HIS A 28 -6.32 -9.14 -7.13
N GLN A 29 -7.33 -8.46 -6.58
CA GLN A 29 -8.70 -9.00 -6.43
C GLN A 29 -9.49 -8.96 -7.73
N SER A 30 -9.12 -8.04 -8.62
CA SER A 30 -9.80 -7.81 -9.90
C SER A 30 -8.84 -7.17 -10.89
N PHE A 31 -9.18 -7.28 -12.18
CA PHE A 31 -8.44 -6.63 -13.25
C PHE A 31 -8.37 -5.11 -13.06
N THR A 32 -9.47 -4.46 -12.67
CA THR A 32 -9.50 -3.02 -12.41
C THR A 32 -8.56 -2.62 -11.28
N HIS A 33 -8.47 -3.41 -10.21
CA HIS A 33 -7.53 -3.14 -9.12
C HIS A 33 -6.07 -3.23 -9.60
N LEU A 34 -5.74 -4.25 -10.40
CA LEU A 34 -4.42 -4.35 -11.04
C LEU A 34 -4.14 -3.14 -11.95
N LEU A 35 -5.10 -2.77 -12.79
CA LEU A 35 -4.96 -1.67 -13.74
C LEU A 35 -4.68 -0.35 -13.03
N VAL A 36 -5.42 -0.03 -11.96
CA VAL A 36 -5.17 1.17 -11.14
C VAL A 36 -3.76 1.16 -10.55
N ASN A 37 -3.30 0.02 -10.02
CA ASN A 37 -1.93 -0.09 -9.50
C ASN A 37 -0.86 0.09 -10.59
N CYS A 38 -1.08 -0.47 -11.79
CA CYS A 38 -0.19 -0.26 -12.94
C CYS A 38 -0.15 1.19 -13.39
N VAL A 39 -1.30 1.88 -13.44
CA VAL A 39 -1.38 3.31 -13.78
C VAL A 39 -0.64 4.15 -12.74
N THR A 40 -0.85 3.91 -11.45
CA THR A 40 -0.12 4.59 -10.38
C THR A 40 1.38 4.33 -10.46
N LEU A 41 1.79 3.07 -10.70
CA LEU A 41 3.20 2.72 -10.89
C LEU A 41 3.81 3.39 -12.13
N TYR A 42 3.05 3.53 -13.21
CA TYR A 42 3.51 4.21 -14.43
C TYR A 42 3.77 5.69 -14.18
N PHE A 43 2.83 6.41 -13.57
CA PHE A 43 2.96 7.85 -13.38
C PHE A 43 3.95 8.23 -12.27
N PHE A 44 3.88 7.58 -11.11
CA PHE A 44 4.72 7.92 -9.96
C PHE A 44 5.96 7.03 -9.87
N GLY A 45 5.80 5.74 -10.18
CA GLY A 45 6.88 4.77 -10.05
C GLY A 45 7.96 4.92 -11.10
N ALA A 46 7.63 5.24 -12.36
CA ALA A 46 8.64 5.44 -13.39
C ALA A 46 9.56 6.63 -13.06
N GLU A 47 8.99 7.76 -12.64
CA GLU A 47 9.75 8.91 -12.21
C GLU A 47 10.58 8.61 -10.96
N ALA A 48 9.99 8.00 -9.94
CA ALA A 48 10.70 7.61 -8.73
C ALA A 48 11.87 6.67 -9.03
N ALA A 49 11.70 5.72 -9.96
CA ALA A 49 12.75 4.79 -10.36
C ALA A 49 13.94 5.50 -11.04
N VAL A 50 13.67 6.52 -11.87
CA VAL A 50 14.71 7.34 -12.52
C VAL A 50 15.46 8.18 -11.48
N LEU A 51 14.74 8.84 -10.56
CA LEU A 51 15.33 9.77 -9.59
C LEU A 51 16.05 9.07 -8.44
N LEU A 52 15.51 7.95 -7.95
CA LEU A 52 16.08 7.19 -6.83
C LEU A 52 17.12 6.17 -7.30
N GLY A 53 17.03 5.72 -8.55
CA GLY A 53 17.72 4.54 -9.04
C GLY A 53 17.09 3.23 -8.52
N ALA A 54 17.37 2.12 -9.20
CA ALA A 54 16.70 0.84 -8.99
C ALA A 54 16.73 0.34 -7.54
N ARG A 55 17.90 0.41 -6.86
CA ARG A 55 18.04 -0.12 -5.50
C ARG A 55 17.18 0.62 -4.47
N ARG A 56 17.20 1.96 -4.50
CA ARG A 56 16.43 2.78 -3.56
C ARG A 56 14.94 2.73 -3.86
N PHE A 57 14.57 2.68 -5.15
CA PHE A 57 13.21 2.46 -5.57
C PHE A 57 12.64 1.14 -5.03
N LEU A 58 13.37 0.03 -5.21
CA LEU A 58 12.94 -1.28 -4.70
C LEU A 58 12.85 -1.29 -3.17
N ASN A 59 13.81 -0.66 -2.47
CA ASN A 59 13.73 -0.53 -1.02
C ASN A 59 12.47 0.24 -0.58
N LEU A 60 12.12 1.34 -1.26
CA LEU A 60 10.92 2.11 -0.97
C LEU A 60 9.65 1.29 -1.21
N TYR A 61 9.59 0.58 -2.34
CA TYR A 61 8.48 -0.30 -2.69
C TYR A 61 8.29 -1.41 -1.63
N PHE A 62 9.35 -2.15 -1.32
CA PHE A 62 9.28 -3.26 -0.36
C PHE A 62 9.03 -2.79 1.07
N ALA A 63 9.69 -1.72 1.52
CA ALA A 63 9.46 -1.16 2.85
C ALA A 63 8.03 -0.64 3.01
N GLY A 64 7.49 0.05 2.00
CA GLY A 64 6.11 0.54 2.00
C GLY A 64 5.08 -0.59 2.03
N GLY A 65 5.26 -1.61 1.17
CA GLY A 65 4.37 -2.76 1.14
C GLY A 65 4.42 -3.59 2.42
N LEU A 66 5.60 -3.78 3.00
CA LEU A 66 5.77 -4.47 4.27
C LEU A 66 5.12 -3.67 5.41
N ALA A 67 5.35 -2.36 5.49
CA ALA A 67 4.73 -1.51 6.51
C ALA A 67 3.20 -1.55 6.42
N SER A 68 2.64 -1.51 5.21
CA SER A 68 1.20 -1.64 4.99
C SER A 68 0.66 -2.99 5.43
N SER A 69 1.36 -4.09 5.09
CA SER A 69 0.98 -5.45 5.49
C SER A 69 1.04 -5.63 7.01
N LEU A 70 2.09 -5.12 7.66
CA LEU A 70 2.21 -5.12 9.12
C LEU A 70 1.11 -4.30 9.78
N GLY A 71 0.77 -3.14 9.21
CA GLY A 71 -0.37 -2.33 9.67
C GLY A 71 -1.68 -3.10 9.59
N CYS A 72 -1.94 -3.80 8.48
CA CYS A 72 -3.12 -4.67 8.31
C CYS A 72 -3.18 -5.78 9.37
N VAL A 73 -2.05 -6.42 9.65
CA VAL A 73 -1.95 -7.48 10.68
C VAL A 73 -2.12 -6.92 12.09
N ALA A 74 -1.50 -5.79 12.40
CA ALA A 74 -1.46 -5.23 13.75
C ALA A 74 -2.76 -4.51 14.15
N TRP A 75 -3.43 -3.83 13.20
CA TRP A 75 -4.57 -2.97 13.48
C TRP A 75 -5.72 -3.66 14.23
N PRO A 76 -6.17 -4.88 13.86
CA PRO A 76 -7.21 -5.61 14.59
C PRO A 76 -6.91 -5.86 16.08
N TYR A 77 -5.63 -5.99 16.43
CA TYR A 77 -5.18 -6.26 17.80
C TYR A 77 -4.88 -4.96 18.58
N LEU A 78 -4.39 -3.94 17.88
CA LEU A 78 -4.01 -2.66 18.49
C LEU A 78 -5.20 -1.72 18.70
N ALA A 79 -6.13 -1.65 17.74
CA ALA A 79 -7.26 -0.71 17.80
C ALA A 79 -8.16 -0.87 19.05
N PRO A 80 -8.50 -2.10 19.50
CA PRO A 80 -9.21 -2.29 20.77
C PRO A 80 -8.41 -1.82 21.98
N THR A 81 -7.10 -2.11 22.00
CA THR A 81 -6.16 -1.75 23.09
C THR A 81 -6.02 -0.24 23.21
N LEU A 82 -5.98 0.47 22.09
CA LEU A 82 -5.94 1.94 22.01
C LEU A 82 -7.32 2.61 22.19
N ARG A 83 -8.37 1.85 22.53
CA ARG A 83 -9.74 2.34 22.71
C ARG A 83 -10.30 3.08 21.49
N ILE A 84 -9.85 2.73 20.28
CA ILE A 84 -10.37 3.29 19.02
C ILE A 84 -11.85 2.93 18.88
N PRO A 85 -12.73 3.84 18.40
CA PRO A 85 -14.15 3.55 18.22
C PRO A 85 -14.39 2.35 17.29
N ALA A 86 -15.44 1.57 17.55
CA ALA A 86 -15.74 0.34 16.81
C ALA A 86 -15.89 0.58 15.30
N SER A 87 -16.33 1.77 14.88
CA SER A 87 -16.46 2.18 13.48
C SER A 87 -15.14 2.18 12.69
N TYR A 88 -14.00 2.30 13.38
CA TYR A 88 -12.68 2.30 12.75
C TYR A 88 -11.92 0.97 12.94
N ARG A 89 -12.53 0.00 13.63
CA ARG A 89 -11.93 -1.32 13.83
C ARG A 89 -12.18 -2.20 12.61
N VAL A 90 -11.20 -3.02 12.27
CA VAL A 90 -11.34 -4.05 11.24
C VAL A 90 -11.20 -5.43 11.87
N SER A 91 -11.86 -6.41 11.27
CA SER A 91 -11.78 -7.80 11.72
C SER A 91 -10.40 -8.40 11.45
N LYS A 92 -9.92 -9.27 12.34
CA LYS A 92 -8.69 -10.05 12.11
C LYS A 92 -8.78 -11.01 10.91
N TYR A 93 -10.00 -11.32 10.47
CA TYR A 93 -10.29 -12.13 9.29
C TYR A 93 -10.29 -11.33 7.98
N THR A 94 -10.24 -10.00 8.05
CA THR A 94 -10.14 -9.16 6.85
C THR A 94 -8.85 -9.48 6.13
N VAL A 95 -8.97 -9.79 4.85
CA VAL A 95 -7.83 -10.04 3.96
C VAL A 95 -7.47 -8.77 3.20
N ALA A 96 -6.18 -8.52 3.05
CA ALA A 96 -5.63 -7.49 2.19
C ALA A 96 -4.69 -8.11 1.16
N LEU A 97 -4.64 -7.48 -0.01
CA LEU A 97 -3.80 -7.88 -1.13
C LEU A 97 -3.68 -6.70 -2.09
N GLY A 98 -2.59 -6.65 -2.87
CA GLY A 98 -2.33 -5.59 -3.83
C GLY A 98 -1.01 -4.87 -3.59
N ALA A 99 -0.48 -4.30 -4.68
CA ALA A 99 0.71 -3.45 -4.63
C ALA A 99 0.44 -2.07 -3.99
N SER A 100 -0.83 -1.72 -3.72
CA SER A 100 -1.26 -0.38 -3.30
C SER A 100 -0.53 0.14 -2.06
N GLY A 101 -0.22 -0.70 -1.06
CA GLY A 101 0.58 -0.29 0.09
C GLY A 101 1.99 0.19 -0.27
N ALA A 102 2.64 -0.49 -1.21
CA ALA A 102 3.95 -0.11 -1.73
C ALA A 102 3.87 1.14 -2.63
N LEU A 103 2.83 1.23 -3.46
CA LEU A 103 2.60 2.37 -4.33
C LEU A 103 2.28 3.65 -3.54
N ASN A 104 1.53 3.54 -2.44
CA ASN A 104 1.27 4.68 -1.55
C ASN A 104 2.56 5.24 -0.96
N ALA A 105 3.57 4.42 -0.67
CA ALA A 105 4.88 4.91 -0.23
C ALA A 105 5.61 5.68 -1.33
N ILE A 106 5.51 5.23 -2.59
CA ILE A 106 6.07 5.93 -3.75
C ILE A 106 5.35 7.25 -4.01
N VAL A 107 4.03 7.26 -3.91
CA VAL A 107 3.21 8.47 -4.05
C VAL A 107 3.53 9.46 -2.92
N ALA A 108 3.59 9.00 -1.68
CA ALA A 108 3.97 9.83 -0.54
C ALA A 108 5.36 10.44 -0.73
N TRP A 109 6.34 9.64 -1.16
CA TRP A 109 7.67 10.15 -1.50
C TRP A 109 7.62 11.24 -2.58
N SER A 110 6.82 11.03 -3.63
CA SER A 110 6.66 12.01 -4.71
C SER A 110 6.05 13.33 -4.23
N ILE A 111 5.03 13.25 -3.35
CA ILE A 111 4.39 14.42 -2.73
C ILE A 111 5.39 15.18 -1.86
N PHE A 112 6.17 14.49 -1.03
CA PHE A 112 7.15 15.14 -0.16
C PHE A 112 8.30 15.79 -0.92
N MET A 113 8.76 15.19 -2.03
CA MET A 113 9.84 15.74 -2.83
C MET A 113 9.37 16.86 -3.76
N PHE A 114 8.12 16.80 -4.24
CA PHE A 114 7.57 17.73 -5.23
C PHE A 114 6.19 18.27 -4.82
N PRO A 115 6.06 18.97 -3.67
CA PRO A 115 4.77 19.36 -3.10
C PRO A 115 3.96 20.32 -3.98
N ALA A 116 4.63 21.18 -4.76
CA ALA A 116 4.00 22.14 -5.67
C ALA A 116 3.65 21.56 -7.04
N ARG A 117 4.02 20.30 -7.33
CA ARG A 117 3.75 19.67 -8.63
C ARG A 117 2.25 19.41 -8.76
N MET A 118 1.70 19.73 -9.93
CA MET A 118 0.29 19.47 -10.21
C MET A 118 0.06 17.98 -10.50
N VAL A 119 -0.81 17.35 -9.71
CA VAL A 119 -1.35 16.02 -9.93
C VAL A 119 -2.77 16.17 -10.46
N TYR A 120 -3.09 15.45 -11.52
CA TYR A 120 -4.42 15.52 -12.14
C TYR A 120 -5.36 14.48 -11.52
N ILE A 121 -6.25 14.93 -10.65
CA ILE A 121 -7.30 14.08 -10.08
C ILE A 121 -8.29 13.73 -11.21
N TYR A 122 -8.57 12.44 -11.38
CA TYR A 122 -9.38 11.90 -12.47
C TYR A 122 -8.94 12.36 -13.88
N MET A 123 -7.66 12.70 -14.06
CA MET A 123 -7.11 13.25 -15.30
C MET A 123 -7.70 14.62 -15.72
N ILE A 124 -8.50 15.28 -14.87
CA ILE A 124 -9.24 16.50 -15.21
C ILE A 124 -8.79 17.68 -14.35
N LEU A 125 -8.75 17.50 -13.02
CA LEU A 125 -8.53 18.60 -12.09
C LEU A 125 -7.05 18.65 -11.65
N PRO A 126 -6.26 19.65 -12.07
CA PRO A 126 -4.90 19.83 -11.55
C PRO A 126 -4.98 20.33 -10.12
N VAL A 127 -4.37 19.59 -9.20
CA VAL A 127 -4.26 19.96 -7.78
C VAL A 127 -2.79 19.83 -7.38
N PRO A 128 -2.21 20.80 -6.64
CA PRO A 128 -0.89 20.64 -6.06
C PRO A 128 -0.78 19.34 -5.27
N ALA A 129 0.30 18.58 -5.46
CA ALA A 129 0.52 17.28 -4.84
C ALA A 129 0.33 17.31 -3.33
N ALA A 130 0.76 18.40 -2.67
CA ALA A 130 0.61 18.61 -1.24
C ALA A 130 -0.84 18.70 -0.73
N LEU A 131 -1.83 18.93 -1.60
CA LEU A 131 -3.24 18.97 -1.23
C LEU A 131 -3.97 17.64 -1.49
N VAL A 132 -3.29 16.66 -2.11
CA VAL A 132 -3.87 15.36 -2.47
C VAL A 132 -3.57 14.29 -1.42
N GLY A 133 -2.56 14.49 -0.56
CA GLY A 133 -2.09 13.52 0.43
C GLY A 133 -2.12 14.05 1.86
#